data_AF-A0A3M9ZZI1-F1
#
_entry.id   AF-A0A3M9ZZI1-F1
#
_cell.length_a   1.000
_cell.length_b   1.000
_cell.length_c   1.000
_cell.angle_alpha   90.00
_cell.angle_beta   90.00
_cell.angle_gamma   90.00
#
_symmetry.space_group_name_H-M   'P 1'
#
loop_
_entity.id
_entity.type
_entity.pdbx_description
1 polymer ?
#
loop_
_entity_poly.entity_id
_entity_poly.type
_entity_poly.pdbx_seq_one_letter_code
_entity_poly.pdbx_strand_id
1 'polypeptide(L)' 'MTVDIASKKLPAIIIVILVGVLIVQFAANNPDMERFVDEQTCEIYAVDSRVGGKQYLGEFDPVCMELNAP' A
#
# COMPACT_ATOMS: atom_id res chain seq x y z
N MET A 1 -41.97 17.80 -17.74
CA MET A 1 -40.95 18.61 -17.04
C MET A 1 -40.84 18.08 -15.62
N THR A 2 -39.90 17.18 -15.30
CA THR A 2 -39.72 16.67 -13.92
C THR A 2 -38.26 16.31 -13.62
N VAL A 3 -37.31 16.98 -14.27
CA VAL A 3 -35.87 16.91 -13.94
C VAL A 3 -35.56 17.90 -12.82
N ASP A 4 -36.26 17.79 -11.69
CA ASP A 4 -36.12 18.78 -10.59
C ASP A 4 -35.95 18.11 -9.23
N ILE A 5 -36.56 16.94 -9.02
CA ILE A 5 -36.44 16.18 -7.76
C ILE A 5 -35.18 15.32 -7.68
N ALA A 6 -34.70 14.80 -8.81
CA ALA A 6 -33.44 14.07 -8.86
C ALA A 6 -32.23 15.01 -8.62
N SER A 7 -32.27 16.23 -9.18
CA SER A 7 -31.12 17.14 -9.27
C SER A 7 -30.57 17.66 -7.94
N LYS A 8 -31.39 17.79 -6.89
CA LYS A 8 -30.94 18.45 -5.65
C LYS A 8 -30.26 17.49 -4.66
N LYS A 9 -30.55 16.18 -4.75
CA LYS A 9 -30.01 15.15 -3.85
C LYS A 9 -29.01 14.22 -4.54
N LEU A 10 -29.05 14.09 -5.87
CA LEU A 10 -28.07 13.32 -6.64
C LEU A 10 -26.61 13.67 -6.29
N PRO A 11 -26.22 14.95 -6.24
CA PRO A 11 -24.82 15.32 -6.02
C PRO A 11 -24.32 14.84 -4.65
N ALA A 12 -25.15 14.97 -3.62
CA ALA A 12 -24.83 14.51 -2.28
C ALA A 12 -24.66 12.99 -2.21
N ILE A 13 -25.55 12.23 -2.88
CA ILE A 13 -25.47 10.77 -2.95
C ILE A 13 -24.17 10.33 -3.64
N ILE A 14 -23.82 10.99 -4.74
CA ILE A 14 -22.58 10.70 -5.48
C ILE A 14 -21.35 10.97 -4.60
N ILE A 15 -21.33 12.09 -3.86
CA ILE A 15 -20.23 12.40 -2.94
C ILE A 15 -20.09 11.31 -1.86
N VAL A 16 -21.19 10.87 -1.26
CA VAL A 16 -21.16 9.80 -0.25
C VAL A 16 -20.60 8.50 -0.82
N ILE A 17 -21.00 8.13 -2.03
CA ILE A 17 -20.48 6.94 -2.72
C ILE A 17 -18.98 7.09 -3.00
N LEU A 18 -18.55 8.24 -3.52
CA LEU A 18 -17.15 8.52 -3.81
C LEU A 18 -16.28 8.46 -2.54
N VAL A 19 -16.75 9.04 -1.44
CA VAL A 19 -16.07 8.96 -0.13
C VAL A 19 -15.98 7.51 0.34
N GLY A 20 -17.05 6.73 0.19
CA GLY A 20 -17.03 5.29 0.51
C GLY A 20 -15.99 4.52 -0.30
N VAL A 21 -15.93 4.77 -1.62
CA VAL A 21 -14.95 4.15 -2.52
C VAL A 21 -13.52 4.58 -2.19
N LEU A 22 -13.31 5.82 -1.75
CA LEU A 22 -12.00 6.31 -1.29
C LEU A 22 -11.56 5.65 0.02
N ILE A 23 -12.47 5.48 0.98
CA ILE A 23 -12.17 4.78 2.26
C ILE A 23 -11.81 3.32 1.99
N VAL A 24 -12.55 2.63 1.12
CA VAL A 24 -12.24 1.25 0.73
C VAL A 24 -10.89 1.17 0.04
N GLN A 25 -10.59 2.08 -0.89
CA GLN A 25 -9.28 2.14 -1.55
C GLN A 25 -8.15 2.40 -0.55
N PHE A 26 -8.36 3.27 0.43
CA PHE A 26 -7.37 3.55 1.47
C PHE A 26 -7.13 2.33 2.37
N ALA A 27 -8.19 1.65 2.81
CA ALA A 27 -8.07 0.45 3.64
C ALA A 27 -7.51 -0.76 2.89
N ALA A 28 -7.81 -0.88 1.60
CA ALA A 28 -7.28 -1.93 0.73
C ALA A 28 -5.86 -1.64 0.23
N ASN A 29 -5.37 -0.41 0.37
CA ASN A 29 -3.97 -0.05 0.15
C ASN A 29 -3.12 -0.47 1.36
N ASN A 30 -3.18 -1.76 1.70
CA ASN A 30 -2.12 -2.43 2.43
C ASN A 30 -1.15 -2.91 1.36
N PRO A 31 0.02 -2.27 1.21
CA PRO A 31 1.09 -2.96 0.55
C PRO A 31 1.52 -3.99 1.58
N ASP A 32 1.05 -5.23 1.43
CA ASP A 32 1.80 -6.40 1.88
C ASP A 32 3.14 -6.32 1.15
N MET A 33 4.00 -5.39 1.58
CA MET A 33 5.37 -5.28 1.14
C MET A 33 6.01 -6.48 1.79
N GLU A 34 5.97 -7.60 1.08
CA GLU A 34 6.73 -8.77 1.45
C GLU A 34 8.17 -8.28 1.64
N ARG A 35 8.61 -8.31 2.90
CA ARG A 35 9.95 -7.93 3.29
C ARG A 35 10.81 -9.18 3.16
N PHE A 36 11.92 -9.02 2.47
CA PHE A 36 12.89 -10.06 2.21
C PHE A 36 14.24 -9.60 2.74
N VAL A 37 15.12 -10.55 3.05
CA VAL A 37 16.49 -10.28 3.47
C VAL A 37 17.41 -10.63 2.31
N ASP A 38 18.34 -9.74 1.98
CA ASP A 38 19.42 -10.03 1.04
C ASP A 38 20.50 -10.86 1.76
N GLU A 39 20.71 -12.11 1.37
CA GLU A 39 21.63 -13.03 2.06
C GLU A 39 23.10 -12.59 1.98
N GLN A 40 23.47 -11.72 1.03
CA GLN A 40 24.87 -11.28 0.87
C GLN A 40 25.21 -10.09 1.77
N THR A 41 24.25 -9.17 1.95
CA THR A 41 24.45 -7.94 2.73
C THR A 41 23.70 -7.93 4.06
N CYS A 42 22.84 -8.94 4.29
CA CYS A 42 21.86 -9.00 5.38
C CYS A 42 20.89 -7.81 5.42
N GLU A 43 20.74 -7.07 4.32
CA GLU A 43 19.87 -5.89 4.26
C GLU A 43 18.43 -6.29 3.91
N ILE A 44 17.47 -5.71 4.62
CA ILE A 44 16.05 -5.92 4.39
C ILE A 44 15.61 -5.07 3.20
N TYR A 45 14.99 -5.71 2.22
CA TYR A 45 14.37 -5.05 1.08
C TYR A 45 12.90 -5.43 0.97
N ALA A 46 12.10 -4.51 0.46
CA ALA A 46 10.73 -4.75 0.04
C ALA A 46 10.68 -4.93 -1.48
N VAL A 47 9.80 -5.80 -1.97
CA VAL A 47 9.49 -5.84 -3.40
C VAL A 47 8.23 -5.01 -3.63
N ASP A 48 8.37 -3.90 -4.34
CA ASP A 48 7.21 -3.14 -4.80
C ASP A 48 6.55 -3.90 -5.95
N SER A 49 5.40 -4.51 -5.68
CA SER A 49 4.64 -5.29 -6.68
C SER A 49 4.16 -4.48 -7.89
N ARG A 50 4.21 -3.14 -7.83
CA ARG A 50 3.81 -2.23 -8.91
C ARG A 50 4.96 -1.88 -9.85
N VAL A 51 6.20 -1.95 -9.37
CA VAL A 51 7.41 -1.53 -10.12
C VAL A 51 8.40 -2.69 -10.31
N GLY A 52 8.21 -3.81 -9.60
CA GLY A 52 9.04 -5.02 -9.71
C GLY A 52 10.49 -4.84 -9.21
N GLY A 53 10.77 -3.74 -8.50
CA GLY A 53 12.09 -3.38 -8.01
C GLY A 53 12.29 -3.76 -6.55
N LYS A 54 13.53 -4.13 -6.20
CA LYS A 54 13.97 -4.21 -4.80
C LYS A 54 14.11 -2.80 -4.24
N GLN A 55 13.40 -2.50 -3.17
CA GLN A 55 13.57 -1.29 -2.39
C GLN A 55 14.24 -1.64 -1.06
N TYR A 56 15.52 -1.33 -0.95
CA TYR A 56 16.28 -1.50 0.28
C TYR A 56 15.82 -0.50 1.34
N LEU A 57 15.61 -0.97 2.56
CA LEU A 57 15.03 -0.20 3.66
C LEU A 57 16.10 0.44 4.56
N GLY A 58 17.39 0.16 4.33
CA GLY A 58 18.48 0.58 5.21
C GLY A 58 18.44 -0.08 6.59
N GLU A 59 17.67 -1.16 6.73
CA GLU A 59 17.52 -1.96 7.94
C GLU A 59 18.15 -3.33 7.70
N PHE A 60 18.84 -3.88 8.70
CA PHE A 60 19.60 -5.12 8.58
C PHE A 60 19.02 -6.18 9.51
N ASP A 61 18.92 -7.42 9.02
CA ASP A 61 18.43 -8.53 9.82
C ASP A 61 19.50 -8.96 10.85
N PRO A 62 19.20 -8.90 12.16
CA PRO A 62 20.17 -9.16 13.20
C PRO A 62 20.60 -10.64 13.25
N VAL A 63 19.72 -11.56 12.87
CA VAL A 63 20.01 -13.00 12.87
C VAL A 63 20.99 -13.32 11.74
N CYS A 64 20.76 -12.78 10.55
CA CYS A 64 21.68 -12.88 9.42
C CYS A 64 23.04 -12.26 9.74
N MET A 65 23.06 -11.08 10.37
CA MET A 65 24.31 -10.45 10.80
C MET A 65 25.08 -11.27 11.83
N GLU A 66 24.39 -11.90 12.78
CA GLU A 66 25.01 -12.75 13.79
C GLU A 66 25.58 -14.04 13.18
N LEU A 67 24.90 -14.63 12.21
CA LEU A 67 25.38 -15.80 11.45
C LEU A 67 26.61 -15.48 10.58
N ASN A 68 26.71 -14.26 10.07
CA ASN A 68 27.83 -13.78 9.24
C ASN A 68 28.90 -13.02 10.05
N ALA A 69 28.80 -12.99 11.38
CA ALA A 69 29.82 -12.38 12.22
C ALA A 69 31.12 -13.23 12.19
N PRO A 70 32.30 -12.59 12.07
CA PRO A 70 33.59 -13.29 11.96
C PRO A 70 34.01 -14.01 13.25
#